data_AF-A0A9P5J4P6-F1
#
_entry.id   AF-A0A9P5J4P6-F1
#
_cell.length_a   1.000
_cell.length_b   1.000
_cell.length_c   1.000
_cell.angle_alpha   90.00
_cell.angle_beta   90.00
_cell.angle_gamma   90.00
#
_symmetry.space_group_name_H-M   'P 1'
#
loop_
_entity.id
_entity.type
_entity.pdbx_description
1 polymer ?
#
loop_
_entity_poly.entity_id
_entity_poly.type
_entity_poly.pdbx_seq_one_letter_code
_entity_poly.pdbx_strand_id
1 'polypeptide(L)'
;MDEFTTSESVLNYLSTIVDGAFIGDSCSRLSGGFGNFVWRVQLKNSYQRMSSVILKHGKDYAAASREISFPLDRMAFELDALNIFSSIFPSTNIHDDMPSVRVPRVLHADLESHVLIIEDAGDHPSLKTFLSASPPHPSATSISIDVGKALGTFLRTLHELGRNNTTYRRLFSNNTTARNLCAWRDAGRLEQAVQQYGGSEYLNATREIDGFIQSAIHKSEETFNMGDFW
;
A
#
# COMPACT_ATOMS: atom_id res chain seq x y z
N MET A 1 -2.54 -3.40 -25.80
CA MET A 1 -3.92 -2.98 -25.46
C MET A 1 -3.87 -2.45 -24.03
N ASP A 2 -4.44 -1.27 -23.76
CA ASP A 2 -4.35 -0.54 -22.47
C ASP A 2 -5.24 -1.17 -21.36
N GLU A 3 -5.05 -2.46 -21.11
CA GLU A 3 -5.89 -3.27 -20.23
C GLU A 3 -5.87 -2.73 -18.78
N PHE A 4 -7.07 -2.50 -18.21
CA PHE A 4 -7.33 -2.01 -16.86
C PHE A 4 -6.75 -0.63 -16.52
N THR A 5 -6.49 0.19 -17.54
CA THR A 5 -6.13 1.61 -17.37
C THR A 5 -7.30 2.57 -17.61
N THR A 6 -8.48 2.04 -17.99
CA THR A 6 -9.73 2.79 -18.19
C THR A 6 -10.88 2.17 -17.40
N SER A 7 -11.85 2.98 -16.97
CA SER A 7 -13.05 2.51 -16.27
C SER A 7 -13.83 1.45 -17.06
N GLU A 8 -13.92 1.60 -18.39
CA GLU A 8 -14.63 0.65 -19.26
C GLU A 8 -13.96 -0.73 -19.25
N SER A 9 -12.63 -0.78 -19.41
CA SER A 9 -11.91 -2.06 -19.36
C SER A 9 -12.03 -2.76 -18.01
N VAL A 10 -12.06 -2.00 -16.91
CA VAL A 10 -12.29 -2.53 -15.56
C VAL A 10 -13.68 -3.12 -15.42
N LEU A 11 -14.73 -2.38 -15.80
CA LEU A 11 -16.11 -2.86 -15.71
C LEU A 11 -16.35 -4.11 -16.57
N ASN A 12 -15.78 -4.13 -17.77
CA ASN A 12 -15.87 -5.29 -18.66
C ASN A 12 -15.24 -6.54 -18.01
N TYR A 13 -14.05 -6.44 -17.43
CA TYR A 13 -13.42 -7.56 -16.74
C TYR A 13 -14.20 -8.02 -15.52
N LEU A 14 -14.72 -7.08 -14.72
CA LEU A 14 -15.52 -7.43 -13.54
C LEU A 14 -16.80 -8.21 -13.89
N SER A 15 -17.34 -7.99 -15.10
CA SER A 15 -18.49 -8.77 -15.59
C SER A 15 -18.15 -10.23 -15.90
N THR A 16 -16.87 -10.56 -16.10
CA THR A 16 -16.41 -11.91 -16.48
C THR A 16 -15.97 -12.78 -15.31
N ILE A 17 -15.86 -12.21 -14.10
CA ILE A 17 -15.31 -12.92 -12.93
C ILE A 17 -16.38 -13.28 -11.89
N VAL A 18 -16.12 -14.38 -11.17
CA VAL A 18 -16.85 -14.84 -9.97
C VAL A 18 -18.37 -14.80 -10.14
N ASP A 19 -18.89 -15.44 -11.19
CA ASP A 19 -20.33 -15.52 -11.47
C ASP A 19 -21.09 -14.17 -11.43
N GLY A 20 -20.39 -13.06 -11.74
CA GLY A 20 -20.96 -11.72 -11.70
C GLY A 20 -21.05 -11.09 -10.30
N ALA A 21 -20.35 -11.63 -9.30
CA ALA A 21 -20.36 -11.12 -7.92
C ALA A 21 -19.86 -9.66 -7.80
N PHE A 22 -19.02 -9.22 -8.72
CA PHE A 22 -18.43 -7.87 -8.72
C PHE A 22 -18.93 -6.98 -9.86
N ILE A 23 -20.10 -7.28 -10.45
CA ILE A 23 -20.68 -6.44 -11.50
C ILE A 23 -20.78 -4.99 -10.99
N GLY A 24 -20.01 -4.10 -11.62
CA GLY A 24 -19.97 -2.69 -11.29
C GLY A 24 -21.07 -1.91 -12.02
N ASP A 25 -21.63 -0.93 -11.34
CA ASP A 25 -22.49 0.11 -11.92
C ASP A 25 -21.64 1.28 -12.44
N SER A 26 -20.64 1.68 -11.65
CA SER A 26 -19.69 2.73 -12.03
C SER A 26 -18.29 2.46 -11.45
N CYS A 27 -17.29 3.10 -12.04
CA CYS A 27 -15.90 2.92 -11.65
C CYS A 27 -15.11 4.23 -11.79
N SER A 28 -14.37 4.61 -10.75
CA SER A 28 -13.52 5.80 -10.73
C SER A 28 -12.09 5.46 -10.35
N ARG A 29 -11.13 6.12 -11.00
CA ARG A 29 -9.71 5.96 -10.67
C ARG A 29 -9.41 6.68 -9.36
N LEU A 30 -8.79 5.98 -8.42
CA LEU A 30 -8.27 6.59 -7.20
C LEU A 30 -6.88 7.18 -7.45
N SER A 31 -6.63 8.35 -6.87
CA SER A 31 -5.33 9.02 -6.90
C SER A 31 -4.50 8.70 -5.65
N GLY A 32 -3.22 9.07 -5.66
CA GLY A 32 -2.33 8.93 -4.50
C GLY A 32 -1.45 7.68 -4.49
N GLY A 33 -1.80 6.65 -5.26
CA GLY A 33 -0.95 5.46 -5.45
C GLY A 33 0.16 5.65 -6.48
N PHE A 34 1.37 5.16 -6.19
CA PHE A 34 2.50 5.20 -7.11
C PHE A 34 2.56 3.98 -8.05
N GLY A 35 2.38 2.78 -7.50
CA GLY A 35 2.71 1.53 -8.19
C GLY A 35 1.61 0.96 -9.09
N ASN A 36 0.37 0.92 -8.60
CA ASN A 36 -0.74 0.20 -9.24
C ASN A 36 -1.81 1.16 -9.77
N PHE A 37 -2.52 0.75 -10.81
CA PHE A 37 -3.77 1.39 -11.20
C PHE A 37 -4.83 0.97 -10.20
N VAL A 38 -5.34 1.92 -9.42
CA VAL A 38 -6.31 1.66 -8.36
C VAL A 38 -7.65 2.26 -8.75
N TRP A 39 -8.70 1.45 -8.64
CA TRP A 39 -10.05 1.78 -9.03
C TRP A 39 -11.00 1.51 -7.90
N ARG A 40 -11.88 2.46 -7.60
CA ARG A 40 -13.06 2.22 -6.77
C ARG A 40 -14.21 1.85 -7.70
N VAL A 41 -14.85 0.73 -7.42
CA VAL A 41 -15.97 0.22 -8.19
C VAL A 41 -17.21 0.24 -7.31
N GLN A 42 -18.24 0.95 -7.75
CA GLN A 42 -19.56 0.86 -7.14
C GLN A 42 -20.24 -0.38 -7.68
N LEU A 43 -20.64 -1.29 -6.81
CA LEU A 43 -21.27 -2.54 -7.20
C LEU A 43 -22.76 -2.34 -7.49
N LYS A 44 -23.25 -3.01 -8.54
CA LYS A 44 -24.68 -3.02 -8.88
C LYS A 44 -25.51 -3.76 -7.83
N ASN A 45 -24.96 -4.84 -7.28
CA ASN A 45 -25.52 -5.59 -6.16
C ASN A 45 -24.48 -5.65 -5.05
N SER A 46 -24.91 -5.54 -3.79
CA SER A 46 -23.96 -5.61 -2.69
C SER A 46 -23.30 -7.00 -2.60
N TYR A 47 -21.99 -7.02 -2.36
CA TYR A 47 -21.23 -8.24 -2.13
C TYR A 47 -20.82 -8.31 -0.66
N GLN A 48 -21.26 -9.33 0.07
CA GLN A 48 -20.99 -9.46 1.51
C GLN A 48 -21.29 -8.16 2.31
N ARG A 49 -22.40 -7.47 2.00
CA ARG A 49 -22.82 -6.17 2.55
C ARG A 49 -22.00 -4.94 2.11
N MET A 50 -21.00 -5.11 1.25
CA MET A 50 -20.25 -3.99 0.66
C MET A 50 -20.98 -3.48 -0.58
N SER A 51 -21.12 -2.17 -0.70
CA SER A 51 -21.64 -1.49 -1.90
C SER A 51 -20.53 -1.13 -2.89
N SER A 52 -19.27 -1.20 -2.48
CA SER A 52 -18.11 -0.90 -3.30
C SER A 52 -16.93 -1.81 -2.98
N VAL A 53 -16.02 -1.94 -3.96
CA VAL A 53 -14.76 -2.68 -3.83
C VAL A 53 -13.63 -1.87 -4.47
N ILE A 54 -12.39 -2.20 -4.11
CA ILE A 54 -11.20 -1.65 -4.73
C ILE A 54 -10.58 -2.71 -5.64
N LEU A 55 -10.37 -2.34 -6.91
CA LEU A 55 -9.57 -3.11 -7.84
C LEU A 55 -8.18 -2.47 -7.95
N LYS A 56 -7.14 -3.27 -7.72
CA LYS A 56 -5.75 -2.91 -7.97
C LYS A 56 -5.24 -3.71 -9.16
N HIS A 57 -4.65 -3.03 -10.15
CA HIS A 57 -4.00 -3.64 -11.29
C HIS A 57 -2.54 -3.22 -11.40
N GLY A 58 -1.65 -4.20 -11.50
CA GLY A 58 -0.22 -4.00 -11.74
C GLY A 58 0.13 -4.00 -13.24
N LYS A 59 1.03 -3.10 -13.64
CA LYS A 59 1.79 -3.18 -14.89
C LYS A 59 3.28 -3.39 -14.60
N ASP A 60 4.05 -3.76 -15.61
CA ASP A 60 5.52 -3.83 -15.57
C ASP A 60 6.19 -2.45 -15.42
N TYR A 61 5.40 -1.39 -15.22
CA TYR A 61 5.81 -0.04 -14.86
C TYR A 61 4.90 0.53 -13.75
N ALA A 62 5.37 1.60 -13.10
CA ALA A 62 4.61 2.31 -12.06
C ALA A 62 3.42 3.09 -12.66
N ALA A 63 2.23 2.97 -12.06
CA ALA A 63 1.04 3.70 -12.52
C ALA A 63 1.20 5.24 -12.51
N ALA A 64 2.13 5.77 -11.73
CA ALA A 64 2.50 7.18 -11.70
C ALA A 64 3.48 7.60 -12.81
N SER A 65 4.27 6.68 -13.37
CA SER A 65 5.19 6.95 -14.47
C SER A 65 5.54 5.69 -15.26
N ARG A 66 5.27 5.72 -16.57
CA ARG A 66 5.62 4.63 -17.51
C ARG A 66 7.14 4.43 -17.66
N GLU A 67 7.95 5.42 -17.29
CA GLU A 67 9.42 5.35 -17.38
C GLU A 67 10.03 4.54 -16.24
N ILE A 68 9.28 4.32 -15.16
CA ILE A 68 9.75 3.61 -13.97
C ILE A 68 9.31 2.16 -14.09
N SER A 69 10.23 1.30 -14.55
CA SER A 69 10.05 -0.15 -14.54
C SER A 69 9.70 -0.63 -13.14
N PHE A 70 8.65 -1.43 -13.03
CA PHE A 70 8.16 -1.97 -11.78
C PHE A 70 7.74 -3.43 -11.98
N PRO A 71 8.54 -4.41 -11.52
CA PRO A 71 8.23 -5.83 -11.62
C PRO A 71 6.86 -6.23 -11.05
N LEU A 72 6.19 -7.15 -11.75
CA LEU A 72 4.82 -7.60 -11.47
C LEU A 72 4.71 -8.64 -10.34
N ASP A 73 5.81 -9.29 -9.97
CA ASP A 73 5.91 -10.18 -8.81
C ASP A 73 5.50 -9.50 -7.50
N ARG A 74 5.55 -8.16 -7.45
CA ARG A 74 4.98 -7.33 -6.37
C ARG A 74 3.51 -7.64 -6.05
N MET A 75 2.71 -8.08 -7.03
CA MET A 75 1.31 -8.41 -6.81
C MET A 75 1.15 -9.67 -5.95
N ALA A 76 2.05 -10.65 -6.11
CA ALA A 76 2.08 -11.84 -5.26
C ALA A 76 2.51 -11.49 -3.83
N PHE A 77 3.54 -10.63 -3.67
CA PHE A 77 3.93 -10.14 -2.35
C PHE A 77 2.81 -9.36 -1.65
N GLU A 78 2.04 -8.54 -2.39
CA GLU A 78 0.90 -7.82 -1.84
C GLU A 78 -0.22 -8.79 -1.40
N LEU A 79 -0.54 -9.79 -2.22
CA LEU A 79 -1.50 -10.84 -1.89
C LEU A 79 -1.11 -11.59 -0.61
N ASP A 80 0.14 -12.05 -0.53
CA ASP A 80 0.67 -12.76 0.63
C ASP A 80 0.62 -11.90 1.89
N ALA A 81 1.04 -10.63 1.80
CA ALA A 81 0.98 -9.69 2.90
C ALA A 81 -0.47 -9.49 3.39
N LEU A 82 -1.41 -9.20 2.50
CA LEU A 82 -2.81 -8.99 2.88
C LEU A 82 -3.44 -10.25 3.51
N ASN A 83 -3.15 -11.44 2.99
CA ASN A 83 -3.65 -12.70 3.56
C ASN A 83 -3.06 -12.99 4.94
N ILE A 84 -1.74 -12.81 5.11
CA ILE A 84 -1.07 -13.00 6.41
C ILE A 84 -1.63 -12.01 7.42
N PHE A 85 -1.64 -10.71 7.10
CA PHE A 85 -2.01 -9.68 8.07
C PHE A 85 -3.51 -9.65 8.37
N SER A 86 -4.38 -10.01 7.43
CA SER A 86 -5.82 -10.13 7.71
C SER A 86 -6.13 -11.27 8.69
N SER A 87 -5.33 -12.34 8.71
CA SER A 87 -5.49 -13.41 9.71
C SER A 87 -5.04 -12.99 11.12
N ILE A 88 -4.08 -12.06 11.21
CA ILE A 88 -3.46 -11.63 12.46
C ILE A 88 -4.23 -10.45 13.07
N PHE A 89 -4.75 -9.57 12.22
CA PHE A 89 -5.60 -8.45 12.59
C PHE A 89 -7.02 -8.68 12.04
N PRO A 90 -7.75 -9.71 12.52
CA PRO A 90 -9.04 -10.06 11.97
C PRO A 90 -10.05 -8.94 12.20
N SER A 91 -10.86 -8.67 11.16
CA SER A 91 -11.86 -7.61 11.16
C SER A 91 -13.02 -7.86 12.15
N THR A 92 -13.10 -9.05 12.75
CA THR A 92 -14.13 -9.46 13.72
C THR A 92 -13.84 -9.03 15.16
N ASN A 93 -12.63 -8.55 15.45
CA ASN A 93 -12.23 -8.10 16.80
C ASN A 93 -12.38 -6.59 17.00
N ILE A 94 -13.10 -5.91 16.11
CA ILE A 94 -13.47 -4.51 16.30
C ILE A 94 -14.58 -4.51 17.36
N HIS A 95 -14.19 -4.34 18.62
CA HIS A 95 -15.13 -3.83 19.60
C HIS A 95 -15.45 -2.39 19.18
N ASP A 96 -16.74 -2.07 19.02
CA ASP A 96 -17.24 -0.78 18.52
C ASP A 96 -16.67 0.45 19.27
N ASP A 97 -16.09 0.23 20.45
CA ASP A 97 -15.55 1.27 21.32
C ASP A 97 -14.03 1.50 21.21
N MET A 98 -13.27 0.70 20.43
CA MET A 98 -11.81 0.82 20.37
C MET A 98 -11.25 1.09 18.96
N PRO A 99 -10.45 2.17 18.79
CA PRO A 99 -9.75 2.45 17.54
C PRO A 99 -8.85 1.26 17.16
N SER A 100 -9.01 0.74 15.95
CA SER A 100 -8.20 -0.37 15.45
C SER A 100 -7.67 -0.07 14.05
N VAL A 101 -6.48 -0.59 13.75
CA VAL A 101 -5.89 -0.57 12.42
C VAL A 101 -5.96 -1.98 11.86
N ARG A 102 -6.46 -2.11 10.64
CA ARG A 102 -6.55 -3.38 9.93
C ARG A 102 -6.12 -3.21 8.48
N VAL A 103 -5.73 -4.31 7.87
CA VAL A 103 -5.57 -4.38 6.41
C VAL A 103 -6.91 -4.72 5.74
N PRO A 104 -7.15 -4.26 4.49
CA PRO A 104 -8.32 -4.70 3.73
C PRO A 104 -8.22 -6.20 3.42
N ARG A 105 -9.36 -6.91 3.45
CA ARG A 105 -9.37 -8.32 3.02
C ARG A 105 -9.25 -8.43 1.50
N VAL A 106 -8.59 -9.50 1.06
CA VAL A 106 -8.61 -9.91 -0.35
C VAL A 106 -9.93 -10.63 -0.63
N LEU A 107 -10.65 -10.15 -1.62
CA LEU A 107 -11.94 -10.71 -2.06
C LEU A 107 -11.76 -11.61 -3.29
N HIS A 108 -10.79 -11.26 -4.15
CA HIS A 108 -10.42 -12.04 -5.32
C HIS A 108 -9.00 -11.68 -5.76
N ALA A 109 -8.28 -12.66 -6.31
CA ALA A 109 -6.95 -12.48 -6.86
C ALA A 109 -6.86 -13.22 -8.20
N ASP A 110 -6.42 -12.50 -9.22
CA ASP A 110 -6.07 -13.04 -10.53
C ASP A 110 -4.63 -12.60 -10.82
N LEU A 111 -3.68 -13.48 -10.48
CA LEU A 111 -2.27 -13.18 -10.65
C LEU A 111 -1.82 -13.28 -12.12
N GLU A 112 -2.59 -13.95 -13.00
CA GLU A 112 -2.31 -14.01 -14.43
C GLU A 112 -2.60 -12.66 -15.09
N SER A 113 -3.73 -12.04 -14.73
CA SER A 113 -4.08 -10.67 -15.16
C SER A 113 -3.50 -9.57 -14.26
N HIS A 114 -2.76 -9.94 -13.20
CA HIS A 114 -2.17 -9.02 -12.22
C HIS A 114 -3.20 -8.10 -11.56
N VAL A 115 -4.33 -8.68 -11.16
CA VAL A 115 -5.47 -8.01 -10.52
C VAL A 115 -5.66 -8.52 -9.10
N LEU A 116 -5.86 -7.59 -8.17
CA LEU A 116 -6.38 -7.86 -6.83
C LEU A 116 -7.66 -7.07 -6.63
N ILE A 117 -8.70 -7.74 -6.13
CA ILE A 117 -9.93 -7.10 -5.65
C ILE A 117 -9.93 -7.22 -4.13
N ILE A 118 -10.00 -6.07 -3.47
CA ILE A 118 -9.93 -5.96 -2.01
C ILE A 118 -11.11 -5.15 -1.49
N GLU A 119 -11.35 -5.24 -0.19
CA GLU A 119 -12.36 -4.41 0.48
C GLU A 119 -12.12 -2.90 0.27
N ASP A 120 -13.20 -2.17 0.06
CA ASP A 120 -13.19 -0.71 0.14
C ASP A 120 -13.32 -0.28 1.60
N ALA A 121 -12.43 0.61 2.03
CA ALA A 121 -12.50 1.22 3.35
C ALA A 121 -13.61 2.28 3.44
N GLY A 122 -14.27 2.60 2.32
CA GLY A 122 -15.33 3.59 2.25
C GLY A 122 -14.82 4.97 1.88
N ASP A 123 -15.71 5.96 1.93
CA ASP A 123 -15.40 7.34 1.56
C ASP A 123 -14.83 8.12 2.75
N HIS A 124 -13.57 7.85 3.06
CA HIS A 124 -12.83 8.52 4.12
C HIS A 124 -11.57 9.19 3.57
N PRO A 125 -11.14 10.33 4.16
CA PRO A 125 -9.88 10.94 3.78
C PRO A 125 -8.71 10.04 4.16
N SER A 126 -7.64 10.08 3.36
CA SER A 126 -6.36 9.49 3.78
C SER A 126 -5.89 10.14 5.09
N LEU A 127 -5.10 9.41 5.88
CA LEU A 127 -4.51 9.96 7.12
C LEU A 127 -3.72 11.24 6.85
N LYS A 128 -2.98 11.29 5.73
CA LYS A 128 -2.25 12.50 5.30
C LYS A 128 -3.20 13.68 5.07
N THR A 129 -4.29 13.46 4.34
CA THR A 129 -5.29 14.50 4.08
C THR A 129 -5.93 14.99 5.37
N PHE A 130 -6.29 14.07 6.27
CA PHE A 130 -6.87 14.39 7.57
C PHE A 130 -5.92 15.25 8.42
N LEU A 131 -4.65 14.85 8.54
CA LEU A 131 -3.64 15.57 9.34
C LEU A 131 -3.20 16.91 8.72
N SER A 132 -3.31 17.05 7.40
CA SER A 132 -2.90 18.27 6.67
C SER A 132 -4.04 19.27 6.47
N ALA A 133 -5.25 18.97 6.98
CA ALA A 133 -6.41 19.83 6.80
C ALA A 133 -6.22 21.20 7.48
N SER A 134 -6.60 22.27 6.77
CA SER A 134 -6.57 23.64 7.29
C SER A 134 -7.89 24.34 6.95
N PRO A 135 -8.69 24.79 7.94
CA PRO A 135 -8.46 24.59 9.39
C PRO A 135 -8.57 23.09 9.77
N PRO A 136 -7.91 22.67 10.86
CA PRO A 136 -8.02 21.28 11.34
C PRO A 136 -9.45 20.96 11.76
N HIS A 137 -9.85 19.69 11.64
CA HIS A 137 -11.16 19.22 12.08
C HIS A 137 -11.35 19.49 13.59
N PRO A 138 -12.54 19.87 14.09
CA PRO A 138 -12.76 20.16 15.51
C PRO A 138 -12.35 19.02 16.46
N SER A 139 -12.51 17.77 16.00
CA SER A 139 -12.11 16.55 16.73
C SER A 139 -10.72 16.02 16.35
N ALA A 140 -9.92 16.79 15.59
CA ALA A 140 -8.63 16.31 15.07
C ALA A 140 -7.71 15.84 16.19
N THR A 141 -7.65 16.55 17.31
CA THR A 141 -6.77 16.20 18.44
C THR A 141 -7.12 14.84 19.04
N SER A 142 -8.39 14.60 19.40
CA SER A 142 -8.79 13.33 20.03
C SER A 142 -8.66 12.16 19.05
N ILE A 143 -9.13 12.33 17.81
CA ILE A 143 -9.00 11.31 16.75
C ILE A 143 -7.52 10.99 16.49
N SER A 144 -6.63 12.00 16.45
CA SER A 144 -5.20 11.78 16.22
C SER A 144 -4.52 11.00 17.35
N ILE A 145 -4.93 11.22 18.60
CA ILE A 145 -4.42 10.45 19.76
C ILE A 145 -4.79 8.97 19.59
N ASP A 146 -6.04 8.71 19.25
CA ASP A 146 -6.60 7.37 19.13
C ASP A 146 -6.00 6.61 17.93
N VAL A 147 -5.92 7.27 16.77
CA VAL A 147 -5.23 6.76 15.58
C VAL A 147 -3.75 6.49 15.88
N GLY A 148 -3.07 7.40 16.58
CA GLY A 148 -1.66 7.24 16.96
C GLY A 148 -1.42 6.02 17.86
N LYS A 149 -2.28 5.79 18.86
CA LYS A 149 -2.22 4.60 19.72
C LYS A 149 -2.45 3.31 18.93
N ALA A 150 -3.45 3.32 18.04
CA ALA A 150 -3.79 2.16 17.22
C ALA A 150 -2.66 1.81 16.23
N LEU A 151 -2.11 2.82 15.54
CA LEU A 151 -0.96 2.66 14.64
C LEU A 151 0.29 2.19 15.38
N GLY A 152 0.59 2.76 16.55
CA GLY A 152 1.74 2.32 17.36
C GLY A 152 1.61 0.86 17.79
N THR A 153 0.41 0.44 18.18
CA THR A 153 0.12 -0.96 18.53
C THR A 153 0.27 -1.89 17.32
N PHE A 154 -0.27 -1.48 16.17
CA PHE A 154 -0.14 -2.21 14.91
C PHE A 154 1.34 -2.39 14.52
N LEU A 155 2.11 -1.29 14.52
CA LEU A 155 3.54 -1.29 14.17
C LEU A 155 4.39 -2.13 15.11
N ARG A 156 4.14 -2.05 16.43
CA ARG A 156 4.82 -2.93 17.39
C ARG A 156 4.57 -4.39 17.07
N THR A 157 3.30 -4.75 16.86
CA THR A 157 2.89 -6.13 16.56
C THR A 157 3.49 -6.62 15.25
N LEU A 158 3.49 -5.75 14.22
CA LEU A 158 4.12 -6.00 12.93
C LEU A 158 5.62 -6.35 13.09
N HIS A 159 6.36 -5.54 13.84
CA HIS A 159 7.79 -5.76 14.05
C HIS A 159 8.11 -6.94 14.96
N GLU A 160 7.27 -7.21 15.97
CA GLU A 160 7.40 -8.41 16.80
C GLU A 160 7.19 -9.68 15.98
N LEU A 161 6.20 -9.68 15.10
CA LEU A 161 5.95 -10.77 14.18
C LEU A 161 7.12 -10.99 13.23
N GLY A 162 7.64 -9.92 12.65
CA GLY A 162 8.81 -10.01 11.77
C GLY A 162 10.04 -10.56 12.48
N ARG A 163 10.35 -10.07 13.69
CA ARG A 163 11.47 -10.60 14.48
C ARG A 163 11.31 -12.09 14.79
N ASN A 164 10.12 -12.51 15.17
CA ASN A 164 9.88 -13.86 15.71
C ASN A 164 9.50 -14.90 14.64
N ASN A 165 9.18 -14.50 13.41
CA ASN A 165 8.75 -15.41 12.35
C ASN A 165 9.74 -15.42 11.17
N THR A 166 10.66 -16.39 11.17
CA THR A 166 11.65 -16.58 10.09
C THR A 166 11.02 -16.91 8.74
N THR A 167 9.87 -17.59 8.71
CA THR A 167 9.15 -17.91 7.47
C THR A 167 8.68 -16.65 6.79
N TYR A 168 8.04 -15.73 7.51
CA TYR A 168 7.59 -14.46 6.94
C TYR A 168 8.75 -13.57 6.51
N ARG A 169 9.84 -13.54 7.29
CA ARG A 169 11.06 -12.81 6.88
C ARG A 169 11.64 -13.34 5.57
N ARG A 170 11.74 -14.66 5.41
CA ARG A 170 12.25 -15.28 4.18
C ARG A 170 11.32 -15.08 2.98
N LEU A 171 10.01 -15.09 3.22
CA LEU A 171 9.03 -14.80 2.17
C LEU A 171 9.27 -13.39 1.62
N PHE A 172 9.32 -12.38 2.49
CA PHE A 172 9.46 -10.99 2.06
C PHE A 172 10.92 -10.56 1.77
N SER A 173 11.93 -11.34 2.14
CA SER A 173 13.33 -11.01 1.83
C SER A 173 13.62 -10.98 0.33
N ASN A 174 12.85 -11.74 -0.44
CA ASN A 174 12.97 -11.80 -1.90
C ASN A 174 12.27 -10.64 -2.61
N ASN A 175 11.54 -9.77 -1.89
CA ASN A 175 10.97 -8.55 -2.45
C ASN A 175 12.06 -7.46 -2.60
N THR A 176 13.04 -7.75 -3.45
CA THR A 176 14.18 -6.88 -3.74
C THR A 176 13.73 -5.57 -4.36
N THR A 177 12.68 -5.60 -5.19
CA THR A 177 12.07 -4.42 -5.80
C THR A 177 11.60 -3.42 -4.73
N ALA A 178 10.82 -3.85 -3.75
CA ALA A 178 10.37 -2.95 -2.67
C ALA A 178 11.55 -2.45 -1.84
N ARG A 179 12.56 -3.31 -1.59
CA ARG A 179 13.76 -2.94 -0.84
C ARG A 179 14.58 -1.85 -1.56
N ASN A 180 14.77 -2.01 -2.87
CA ASN A 180 15.44 -1.04 -3.73
C ASN A 180 14.66 0.29 -3.76
N LEU A 181 13.33 0.22 -3.86
CA LEU A 181 12.48 1.41 -3.85
C LEU A 181 12.57 2.18 -2.53
N CYS A 182 12.58 1.48 -1.39
CA CYS A 182 12.80 2.10 -0.07
C CYS A 182 14.19 2.75 0.00
N ALA A 183 15.24 2.05 -0.44
CA ALA A 183 16.61 2.59 -0.45
C ALA A 183 16.75 3.84 -1.33
N TRP A 184 16.12 3.83 -2.51
CA TRP A 184 16.09 4.97 -3.40
C TRP A 184 15.32 6.15 -2.79
N ARG A 185 14.16 5.89 -2.18
CA ARG A 185 13.32 6.93 -1.55
C ARG A 185 14.04 7.59 -0.38
N ASP A 186 14.64 6.78 0.50
CA ASP A 186 15.15 7.23 1.80
C ASP A 186 16.58 7.80 1.72
N ALA A 187 17.38 7.33 0.76
CA ALA A 187 18.77 7.76 0.60
C ALA A 187 19.13 8.18 -0.83
N GLY A 188 18.67 7.46 -1.85
CA GLY A 188 19.06 7.70 -3.25
C GLY A 188 18.70 9.07 -3.85
N ARG A 189 18.01 9.94 -3.10
CA ARG A 189 17.63 11.30 -3.51
C ARG A 189 18.36 12.40 -2.74
N LEU A 190 19.18 12.06 -1.74
CA LEU A 190 19.82 13.05 -0.86
C LEU A 190 20.86 13.88 -1.62
N GLU A 191 21.69 13.28 -2.47
CA GLU A 191 22.67 14.04 -3.28
C GLU A 191 21.97 15.11 -4.15
N GLN A 192 20.91 14.73 -4.87
CA GLN A 192 20.12 15.65 -5.70
C GLN A 192 19.53 16.79 -4.86
N ALA A 193 18.98 16.48 -3.69
CA ALA A 193 18.42 17.48 -2.79
C ALA A 193 19.51 18.45 -2.29
N VAL A 194 20.66 17.94 -1.86
CA VAL A 194 21.78 18.76 -1.38
C VAL A 194 22.27 19.72 -2.47
N GLN A 195 22.41 19.25 -3.71
CA GLN A 195 22.77 20.12 -4.84
C GLN A 195 21.71 21.19 -5.09
N GLN A 196 20.43 20.80 -5.12
CA GLN A 196 19.31 21.71 -5.37
C GLN A 196 19.26 22.87 -4.36
N TYR A 197 19.63 22.62 -3.11
CA TYR A 197 19.63 23.62 -2.03
C TYR A 197 21.01 24.25 -1.77
N GLY A 198 21.98 24.06 -2.67
CA GLY A 198 23.26 24.77 -2.66
C GLY A 198 24.33 24.22 -1.70
N GLY A 199 24.17 23.01 -1.17
CA GLY A 199 25.10 22.40 -0.20
C GLY A 199 26.23 21.60 -0.84
N SER A 200 26.85 22.10 -1.91
CA SER A 200 27.83 21.32 -2.72
C SER A 200 29.06 20.87 -1.92
N GLU A 201 29.42 21.59 -0.85
CA GLU A 201 30.49 21.23 0.09
C GLU A 201 30.21 19.95 0.88
N TYR A 202 28.94 19.53 0.99
CA TYR A 202 28.53 18.34 1.74
C TYR A 202 28.46 17.07 0.88
N LEU A 203 28.65 17.16 -0.44
CA LEU A 203 28.37 16.04 -1.36
C LEU A 203 29.14 14.75 -1.03
N ASN A 204 30.39 14.85 -0.60
CA ASN A 204 31.16 13.66 -0.22
C ASN A 204 30.57 12.99 1.03
N ALA A 205 30.26 13.77 2.06
CA ALA A 205 29.61 13.26 3.27
C ALA A 205 28.22 12.69 2.95
N THR A 206 27.44 13.34 2.07
CA THR A 206 26.14 12.85 1.61
C THR A 206 26.26 11.49 0.92
N ARG A 207 27.23 11.30 0.02
CA ARG A 207 27.44 10.01 -0.65
C ARG A 207 27.82 8.89 0.32
N GLU A 208 28.62 9.19 1.33
CA GLU A 208 28.96 8.23 2.39
C GLU A 208 27.73 7.83 3.20
N ILE A 209 26.91 8.81 3.61
CA ILE A 209 25.64 8.58 4.31
C ILE A 209 24.68 7.77 3.43
N ASP A 210 24.56 8.10 2.15
CA ASP A 210 23.71 7.40 1.20
C ASP A 210 24.14 5.93 1.07
N GLY A 211 25.43 5.69 0.87
CA GLY A 211 25.98 4.34 0.79
C GLY A 211 25.71 3.54 2.08
N PHE A 212 25.86 4.17 3.24
CA PHE A 212 25.56 3.54 4.53
C PHE A 212 24.08 3.17 4.66
N ILE A 213 23.15 4.12 4.44
CA ILE A 213 21.71 3.89 4.58
C ILE A 213 21.23 2.85 3.58
N GLN A 214 21.66 2.94 2.31
CA GLN A 214 21.31 1.94 1.30
C GLN A 214 21.83 0.56 1.71
N SER A 215 23.08 0.43 2.14
CA SER A 215 23.62 -0.85 2.63
C SER A 215 22.82 -1.38 3.81
N ALA A 216 22.44 -0.54 4.77
CA ALA A 216 21.64 -0.93 5.94
C ALA A 216 20.26 -1.46 5.53
N ILE A 217 19.56 -0.77 4.62
CA ILE A 217 18.26 -1.22 4.09
C ILE A 217 18.41 -2.56 3.36
N HIS A 218 19.43 -2.70 2.50
CA HIS A 218 19.62 -3.91 1.71
C HIS A 218 19.97 -5.14 2.55
N LYS A 219 20.70 -4.96 3.64
CA LYS A 219 21.17 -6.05 4.52
C LYS A 219 20.26 -6.31 5.72
N SER A 220 19.22 -5.51 5.92
CA SER A 220 18.33 -5.69 7.07
C SER A 220 17.56 -7.01 6.96
N GLU A 221 17.67 -7.81 8.01
CA GLU A 221 16.98 -9.10 8.20
C GLU A 221 16.30 -9.18 9.57
N GLU A 222 16.32 -8.10 10.35
CA GLU A 222 15.80 -8.10 11.73
C GLU A 222 14.28 -8.26 11.76
N THR A 223 13.59 -7.58 10.86
CA THR A 223 12.13 -7.60 10.70
C THR A 223 11.76 -7.17 9.29
N PHE A 224 10.52 -7.45 8.85
CA PHE A 224 9.96 -6.74 7.71
C PHE A 224 9.37 -5.39 8.16
N ASN A 225 9.34 -4.44 7.24
CA ASN A 225 8.80 -3.10 7.43
C ASN A 225 7.64 -2.89 6.45
N MET A 226 6.62 -2.16 6.89
CA MET A 226 5.56 -1.66 6.00
C MET A 226 6.03 -0.34 5.39
N GLY A 227 6.13 -0.31 4.06
CA GLY A 227 6.71 0.84 3.35
C GLY A 227 5.79 2.04 3.20
N ASP A 228 4.47 1.84 3.29
CA ASP A 228 3.45 2.88 3.11
C ASP A 228 2.17 2.54 3.90
N PHE A 229 1.45 3.57 4.34
CA PHE A 229 0.15 3.47 5.01
C PHE A 229 -0.88 4.20 4.14
N TRP A 230 -1.60 3.45 3.31
CA TRP A 230 -2.69 3.98 2.49
C TRP A 230 -3.98 4.14 3.29
#